data_AF-A0A660ZTP5-F1
#
_entry.id   AF-A0A660ZTP5-F1
#
_cell.length_a   1.000
_cell.length_b   1.000
_cell.length_c   1.000
_cell.angle_alpha   90.00
_cell.angle_beta   90.00
_cell.angle_gamma   90.00
#
_symmetry.space_group_name_H-M   'P 1'
#
loop_
_entity.id
_entity.type
_entity.pdbx_description
1 polymer ?
#
loop_
_entity_poly.entity_id
_entity_poly.type
_entity_poly.pdbx_seq_one_letter_code
_entity_poly.pdbx_strand_id
1 'polypeptide(L)' 'MADREDKLPDNASGALYVDGQCIDCDLCRQTAPENFDRSDREGYSYVCRQPETEEELALCKEALDECPVEAIGLDG' A
#
# COMPACT_ATOMS: atom_id res chain seq x y z
N MET A 1 -6.94 -3.15 10.62
CA MET A 1 -5.51 -2.78 10.73
C MET A 1 -4.70 -3.86 10.04
N ALA A 2 -3.73 -3.45 9.22
CA ALA A 2 -2.99 -4.36 8.37
C ALA A 2 -2.13 -5.36 9.17
N ASP A 3 -2.03 -6.59 8.67
CA ASP A 3 -1.23 -7.67 9.25
C ASP A 3 0.15 -7.76 8.58
N ARG A 4 1.22 -7.60 9.38
CA ARG A 4 2.60 -7.69 8.89
C ARG A 4 2.99 -9.12 8.47
N GLU A 5 2.33 -10.13 9.01
CA GLU A 5 2.58 -11.52 8.63
C GLU A 5 1.91 -11.88 7.30
N ASP A 6 0.92 -11.10 6.85
CA ASP A 6 0.17 -11.30 5.60
C ASP A 6 0.57 -10.30 4.49
N LYS A 7 1.80 -9.75 4.57
CA LYS A 7 2.35 -8.87 3.54
C LYS A 7 2.35 -9.55 2.17
N LEU A 8 1.80 -8.87 1.16
CA LEU A 8 1.87 -9.35 -0.21
C LEU A 8 3.33 -9.38 -0.71
N PRO A 9 3.70 -10.39 -1.52
CA PRO A 9 5.09 -10.61 -1.91
C PRO A 9 5.64 -9.54 -2.86
N ASP A 10 4.78 -8.80 -3.56
CA ASP A 10 5.18 -7.76 -4.51
C ASP A 10 5.56 -6.43 -3.82
N ASN A 11 5.33 -6.29 -2.52
CA ASN A 11 5.69 -5.07 -1.80
C ASN A 11 7.21 -4.83 -1.84
N ALA A 12 7.60 -3.58 -2.14
CA ALA A 12 8.94 -3.09 -1.92
C ALA A 12 9.33 -3.23 -0.45
N SER A 13 10.55 -3.67 -0.19
CA SER A 13 11.04 -3.86 1.18
C SER A 13 11.04 -2.53 1.95
N GLY A 14 10.39 -2.49 3.11
CA GLY A 14 10.35 -1.32 3.98
C GLY A 14 9.17 -1.34 4.94
N ALA A 15 8.92 -0.17 5.54
CA ALA A 15 7.90 0.00 6.58
C ALA A 15 6.48 0.07 6.01
N LEU A 16 6.31 0.65 4.81
CA LEU A 16 5.02 0.70 4.12
C LEU A 16 4.76 -0.63 3.39
N TYR A 17 3.58 -1.21 3.54
CA TYR A 17 3.18 -2.44 2.86
C TYR A 17 1.67 -2.53 2.66
N VAL A 18 1.25 -3.37 1.71
CA VAL A 18 -0.14 -3.84 1.57
C VAL A 18 -0.21 -5.31 1.93
N ASP A 19 -1.21 -5.71 2.69
CA ASP A 19 -1.45 -7.12 3.06
C ASP A 19 -2.52 -7.81 2.20
N GLY A 20 -2.76 -9.09 2.49
CA GLY A 20 -3.74 -9.93 1.80
C GLY A 20 -5.21 -9.52 2.00
N GLN A 21 -5.51 -8.52 2.84
CA GLN A 21 -6.85 -7.97 2.97
C GLN A 21 -7.22 -7.02 1.82
N CYS A 22 -6.27 -6.70 0.94
CA CYS A 22 -6.49 -5.83 -0.21
C CYS A 22 -7.63 -6.34 -1.11
N ILE A 23 -8.57 -5.44 -1.44
CA ILE A 23 -9.73 -5.74 -2.30
C ILE A 23 -9.66 -5.03 -3.67
N ASP A 24 -8.48 -4.51 -4.05
CA ASP A 24 -8.26 -3.82 -5.33
C ASP A 24 -9.25 -2.66 -5.61
N CYS A 25 -9.55 -1.87 -4.58
CA CYS A 25 -10.47 -0.73 -4.69
C CYS A 25 -9.89 0.50 -5.40
N ASP A 26 -8.62 0.46 -5.82
CA ASP A 26 -7.89 1.52 -6.55
C ASP A 26 -7.55 2.81 -5.77
N LEU A 27 -8.17 3.08 -4.62
CA LEU A 27 -7.98 4.34 -3.87
C LEU A 27 -6.51 4.68 -3.59
N CYS A 28 -5.73 3.73 -3.08
CA CYS A 28 -4.31 3.95 -2.80
C CYS A 28 -3.49 4.38 -4.03
N ARG A 29 -3.84 3.89 -5.22
CA ARG A 29 -3.17 4.25 -6.48
C ARG A 29 -3.61 5.62 -7.00
N GLN A 30 -4.80 6.08 -6.63
CA GLN A 30 -5.25 7.43 -6.95
C GLN A 30 -4.60 8.46 -6.01
N THR A 31 -4.48 8.12 -4.72
CA THR A 31 -3.93 9.01 -3.70
C THR A 31 -2.40 9.08 -3.76
N ALA A 32 -1.72 7.93 -3.95
CA ALA A 32 -0.26 7.84 -3.98
C ALA A 32 0.25 6.98 -5.17
N PRO A 33 0.04 7.42 -6.42
CA PRO A 33 0.38 6.65 -7.63
C PRO A 33 1.89 6.32 -7.76
N GLU A 34 2.76 7.13 -7.17
CA GLU A 34 4.21 6.91 -7.23
C GLU A 34 4.68 5.79 -6.27
N ASN A 35 3.85 5.39 -5.31
CA ASN A 35 4.17 4.43 -4.26
C ASN A 35 3.37 3.13 -4.35
N PHE A 36 2.18 3.16 -4.93
CA PHE A 36 1.31 1.99 -5.08
C PHE A 36 1.08 1.64 -6.55
N ASP A 37 1.15 0.35 -6.85
CA ASP A 37 0.84 -0.18 -8.18
C ASP A 37 -0.07 -1.41 -8.04
N ARG A 38 -0.62 -1.88 -9.17
CA ARG A 38 -1.51 -3.04 -9.24
C ARG A 38 -0.75 -4.27 -9.72
N SER A 39 -0.97 -5.40 -9.06
CA SER A 39 -0.55 -6.69 -9.59
C SER A 39 -1.54 -7.14 -10.65
N ASP A 40 -1.19 -6.97 -11.93
CA ASP A 40 -2.04 -7.34 -13.07
C ASP A 40 -2.42 -8.84 -13.10
N ARG A 41 -1.61 -9.69 -12.46
CA ARG A 41 -1.83 -11.13 -12.39
C ARG A 41 -2.77 -11.55 -11.26
N GLU A 42 -2.59 -10.96 -10.10
CA GLU A 42 -3.20 -11.46 -8.86
C GLU A 42 -4.43 -10.61 -8.45
N GLY A 43 -4.55 -9.39 -8.96
CA GLY A 43 -5.72 -8.53 -8.71
C GLY A 43 -5.71 -7.90 -7.32
N TYR A 44 -4.56 -7.39 -6.88
CA TYR A 44 -4.41 -6.59 -5.66
C TYR A 44 -3.50 -5.38 -5.91
N SER A 45 -3.56 -4.38 -5.01
CA SER A 45 -2.54 -3.32 -4.94
C SER A 45 -1.35 -3.77 -4.09
N TYR A 46 -0.18 -3.23 -4.37
CA TYR A 46 1.03 -3.41 -3.57
C TYR A 46 1.85 -2.12 -3.54
N VAL A 47 2.75 -1.99 -2.57
CA VAL A 47 3.72 -0.88 -2.53
C VAL A 47 4.81 -1.17 -3.55
N CYS A 48 4.85 -0.46 -4.67
CA CYS A 48 5.92 -0.62 -5.66
C CYS A 48 7.21 0.10 -5.25
N ARG A 49 7.09 1.13 -4.39
CA ARG A 49 8.20 1.97 -3.96
C ARG A 49 7.92 2.62 -2.59
N GLN A 50 8.91 2.55 -1.70
CA GLN A 50 8.84 3.23 -0.40
C GLN A 50 8.92 4.76 -0.57
N PRO A 51 8.22 5.55 0.24
CA PRO A 51 8.29 7.01 0.17
C PRO A 51 9.71 7.50 0.50
N GLU A 52 10.29 8.30 -0.39
CA GLU A 52 11.62 8.90 -0.23
C GLU A 52 11.55 10.38 0.19
N THR A 53 10.36 11.00 0.12
CA THR A 53 10.13 12.40 0.49
C THR A 53 9.00 12.55 1.52
N GLU A 54 8.95 13.69 2.20
CA GLU A 54 7.85 14.00 3.14
C GLU A 54 6.49 14.11 2.42
N GLU A 55 6.49 14.55 1.16
CA GLU A 55 5.28 14.65 0.33
C GLU A 55 4.73 13.26 -0.02
N GLU A 56 5.60 12.36 -0.50
CA GLU A 56 5.24 10.96 -0.77
C GLU A 56 4.75 10.27 0.51
N LEU A 57 5.41 10.50 1.65
CA LEU A 57 5.00 9.94 2.93
C LEU A 57 3.63 10.46 3.38
N ALA A 58 3.31 11.73 3.12
CA ALA A 58 2.00 12.30 3.44
C ALA A 58 0.91 11.64 2.60
N LEU A 59 1.12 11.49 1.29
CA LEU A 59 0.18 10.81 0.39
C LEU A 59 0.00 9.33 0.76
N CYS A 60 1.08 8.63 1.13
CA CYS A 60 0.99 7.24 1.60
C CYS A 60 0.19 7.10 2.90
N LYS A 61 0.29 8.07 3.82
CA LYS A 61 -0.52 8.11 5.04
C LYS A 61 -1.99 8.40 4.74
N GLU A 62 -2.26 9.31 3.81
CA GLU A 62 -3.62 9.55 3.33
C GLU A 62 -4.23 8.29 2.72
N ALA A 63 -3.48 7.59 1.84
CA ALA A 63 -3.90 6.31 1.28
C ALA A 63 -4.17 5.24 2.35
N LEU A 64 -3.36 5.22 3.43
CA LEU A 64 -3.55 4.33 4.57
C LEU A 64 -4.87 4.62 5.30
N ASP A 65 -5.16 5.90 5.58
CA ASP A 65 -6.38 6.34 6.26
C ASP A 65 -7.64 6.14 5.39
N GLU A 66 -7.51 6.24 4.06
CA GLU A 66 -8.61 6.05 3.11
C GLU A 66 -8.89 4.58 2.77
N CYS A 67 -8.00 3.66 3.14
CA CYS A 67 -8.15 2.25 2.80
C CYS A 67 -9.41 1.65 3.46
N PRO A 68 -10.43 1.23 2.70
CA PRO A 68 -11.73 0.82 3.26
C PRO A 68 -11.68 -0.48 4.08
N VAL A 69 -10.60 -1.23 3.91
CA VAL A 69 -10.35 -2.52 4.58
C VAL A 69 -9.10 -2.47 5.47
N GLU A 70 -8.50 -1.28 5.62
CA GLU A 70 -7.30 -1.05 6.44
C GLU A 70 -6.13 -2.00 6.08
N ALA A 71 -5.98 -2.36 4.80
CA ALA A 71 -4.98 -3.30 4.29
C ALA A 71 -3.56 -2.70 4.14
N ILE A 72 -3.39 -1.42 4.45
CA ILE A 72 -2.12 -0.71 4.30
C ILE A 72 -1.52 -0.52 5.69
N GLY A 73 -0.27 -0.95 5.88
CA GLY A 73 0.50 -0.76 7.10
C GLY A 73 1.74 0.09 6.87
N LEU A 74 2.23 0.77 7.92
CA LEU A 74 3.45 1.60 7.92
C LEU A 74 4.47 1.15 8.99
N ASP A 75 4.22 0.02 9.61
CA ASP A 75 4.97 -0.48 10.76
C ASP A 75 5.82 -1.70 10.40
N GLY A 76 5.98 -1.96 9.09
CA GLY A 76 6.57 -3.14 8.49
C GLY A 76 8.01 -3.45 8.83
#